data_AF-A0ABD0NR51-F1
#
_entry.id   AF-A0ABD0NR51-F1
#
_cell.length_a   1.000
_cell.length_b   1.000
_cell.length_c   1.000
_cell.angle_alpha   90.00
_cell.angle_beta   90.00
_cell.angle_gamma   90.00
#
_symmetry.space_group_name_H-M   'P 1'
#
loop_
_entity.id
_entity.type
_entity.pdbx_description
1 polymer ?
#
loop_
_entity_poly.entity_id
_entity_poly.type
_entity_poly.pdbx_seq_one_letter_code
_entity_poly.pdbx_strand_id
1 'polypeptide(L)'
;RPVTYLYNTLHYYERHLRDRTNLKRKLVHAIMSSLKDNRTPGWCLSETYLKCGMNPRDDNVWIPDDTYYCKLIGRLVDNILN
;
A
#
# COMPACT_ATOMS: atom_id res chain seq x y z
N ARG A 1 5.97 15.61 -0.96
CA ARG A 1 4.64 14.95 -1.06
C ARG A 1 4.83 13.48 -1.48
N PRO A 2 5.33 12.62 -0.59
CA PRO A 2 5.79 11.27 -0.94
C PRO A 2 4.66 10.34 -1.41
N VAL A 3 3.47 10.43 -0.78
CA VAL A 3 2.29 9.65 -1.17
C VAL A 3 1.80 10.04 -2.57
N THR A 4 1.74 11.35 -2.87
CA THR A 4 1.38 11.85 -4.21
C THR A 4 2.37 11.39 -5.28
N TYR A 5 3.67 11.44 -5.00
CA TYR A 5 4.69 10.94 -5.92
C TYR A 5 4.50 9.44 -6.19
N LEU A 6 4.27 8.64 -5.15
CA LEU A 6 4.00 7.21 -5.27
C LEU A 6 2.76 6.95 -6.13
N TYR A 7 1.65 7.64 -5.86
CA TYR A 7 0.43 7.53 -6.66
C TYR A 7 0.70 7.84 -8.14
N ASN A 8 1.31 8.99 -8.43
CA ASN A 8 1.62 9.40 -9.80
C ASN A 8 2.53 8.39 -10.51
N THR A 9 3.53 7.86 -9.80
CA THR A 9 4.47 6.88 -10.35
C THR A 9 3.77 5.56 -10.67
N LEU A 10 2.97 5.03 -9.73
CA LEU A 10 2.24 3.79 -9.94
C LEU A 10 1.19 3.91 -11.03
N HIS A 11 0.52 5.05 -11.10
CA HIS A 11 -0.49 5.32 -12.12
C HIS A 11 0.14 5.48 -13.51
N TYR A 12 1.16 6.33 -13.63
CA TYR A 12 1.84 6.60 -14.90
C TYR A 12 2.51 5.34 -15.48
N TYR A 13 3.15 4.54 -14.62
CA TYR A 13 3.86 3.33 -15.03
C TYR A 13 3.03 2.05 -14.90
N GLU A 14 1.69 2.11 -14.82
CA GLU A 14 0.83 0.93 -14.60
C GLU A 14 1.17 -0.20 -15.57
N ARG A 15 1.25 0.09 -16.87
CA ARG A 15 1.59 -0.88 -17.92
C ARG A 15 2.96 -1.54 -17.71
N HIS A 16 3.92 -0.83 -17.13
CA HIS A 16 5.28 -1.33 -16.90
C HIS A 16 5.42 -2.06 -15.55
N LEU A 17 4.53 -1.79 -14.61
CA LEU A 17 4.58 -2.30 -13.24
C LEU A 17 3.56 -3.40 -12.94
N ARG A 18 2.57 -3.61 -13.82
CA ARG A 18 1.48 -4.60 -13.67
C ARG A 18 2.01 -5.97 -13.24
N ASP A 19 2.93 -6.51 -14.04
CA ASP A 19 3.50 -7.85 -13.84
C ASP A 19 4.78 -7.84 -12.97
N ARG A 20 5.24 -6.65 -12.56
CA ARG A 20 6.45 -6.47 -11.73
C ARG A 20 6.07 -6.23 -10.28
N THR A 21 5.28 -7.13 -9.70
CA THR A 21 4.73 -6.97 -8.34
C THR A 21 5.83 -6.75 -7.30
N ASN A 22 6.96 -7.44 -7.41
CA ASN A 22 8.10 -7.27 -6.49
C ASN A 22 8.73 -5.88 -6.57
N LEU A 23 8.87 -5.32 -7.77
CA LEU A 23 9.37 -3.96 -7.96
C LEU A 23 8.39 -2.93 -7.37
N LYS A 24 7.09 -3.12 -7.62
CA LYS A 24 6.02 -2.30 -7.05
C LYS A 24 6.06 -2.33 -5.51
N ARG A 25 6.17 -3.52 -4.90
CA ARG A 25 6.31 -3.68 -3.44
C ARG A 25 7.56 -2.98 -2.92
N LYS A 26 8.72 -3.18 -3.55
CA LYS A 26 9.98 -2.52 -3.16
C LYS A 26 9.86 -1.00 -3.16
N LEU A 27 9.25 -0.42 -4.20
CA LEU A 27 9.03 1.03 -4.30
C LEU A 27 8.13 1.55 -3.18
N VAL A 28 6.97 0.89 -2.96
CA VAL A 28 6.04 1.25 -1.88
C VAL A 28 6.74 1.16 -0.52
N HIS A 29 7.46 0.06 -0.27
CA HIS A 29 8.16 -0.16 0.98
C HIS A 29 9.23 0.91 1.24
N ALA A 30 10.08 1.20 0.26
CA ALA A 30 11.16 2.19 0.41
C ALA A 30 10.60 3.58 0.76
N ILE A 31 9.53 4.01 0.10
CA ILE A 31 8.91 5.32 0.35
C ILE A 31 8.16 5.33 1.69
N MET A 32 7.50 4.24 2.09
CA MET A 32 6.78 4.19 3.37
C MET A 32 7.73 4.10 4.57
N SER A 33 8.79 3.29 4.46
CA SER A 33 9.79 3.12 5.51
C SER A 33 10.55 4.42 5.81
N SER A 34 10.82 5.26 4.80
CA SER A 34 11.44 6.58 5.01
C SER A 34 10.54 7.59 5.73
N LEU A 35 9.25 7.28 5.92
CA LEU A 35 8.28 8.13 6.61
C LEU A 35 7.87 7.58 7.98
N LYS A 36 8.35 6.38 8.35
CA LYS A 36 7.86 5.64 9.51
C LYS A 36 8.11 6.36 10.85
N ASP A 37 9.24 7.05 10.99
CA ASP A 37 9.60 7.72 12.25
C ASP A 37 8.83 9.03 12.46
N ASN A 38 8.30 9.61 11.38
CA ASN A 38 7.64 10.91 11.39
C ASN A 38 6.10 10.81 11.30
N ARG A 39 5.54 9.60 11.29
CA ARG A 39 4.11 9.35 11.08
C ARG A 39 3.58 8.30 12.04
N THR A 40 2.33 8.45 12.44
CA THR A 40 1.65 7.46 13.27
C THR A 40 1.50 6.13 12.52
N PRO A 41 1.56 4.99 13.23
CA PRO A 41 1.23 3.69 12.64
C PRO A 41 -0.15 3.72 11.96
N GLY A 42 -0.26 3.10 10.79
CA GLY A 42 -1.52 3.06 10.03
C GLY A 42 -1.86 4.34 9.26
N TRP A 43 -0.99 5.36 9.27
CA TRP A 43 -1.23 6.62 8.56
C TRP A 43 -1.46 6.46 7.04
N CYS A 44 -0.72 5.55 6.39
CA CYS A 44 -0.86 5.31 4.95
C CYS A 44 -1.38 3.89 4.67
N LEU A 45 -0.57 2.87 4.93
CA LEU A 45 -0.92 1.47 4.64
C LEU A 45 -1.82 0.89 5.74
N SER A 46 -2.85 0.14 5.33
CA SER A 46 -3.66 -0.65 6.26
C SER A 46 -2.83 -1.73 6.94
N GLU A 47 -3.17 -2.07 8.18
CA GLU A 47 -2.49 -3.11 8.95
C GLU A 47 -2.46 -4.47 8.23
N THR A 48 -3.57 -4.88 7.61
CA THR A 48 -3.65 -6.12 6.81
C THR A 48 -2.67 -6.12 5.64
N TYR A 49 -2.52 -5.01 4.94
CA TYR A 49 -1.55 -4.87 3.85
C TYR A 49 -0.10 -4.99 4.35
N LEU A 50 0.20 -4.42 5.52
CA LEU A 50 1.53 -4.54 6.14
C LEU A 50 1.85 -5.99 6.53
N LYS A 51 0.87 -6.74 7.05
CA LYS A 51 1.04 -8.13 7.48
C LYS A 51 1.12 -9.10 6.30
N CYS A 52 0.26 -8.94 5.30
CA CYS A 52 0.09 -9.91 4.23
C CYS A 52 0.79 -9.48 2.92
N GLY A 53 0.60 -8.24 2.49
CA GLY A 53 1.09 -7.73 1.20
C GLY A 53 2.55 -7.28 1.18
N MET A 54 3.14 -7.04 2.36
CA MET A 54 4.53 -6.61 2.53
C MET A 54 5.44 -7.71 3.10
N ASN A 55 4.95 -8.94 3.27
CA ASN A 55 5.75 -10.04 3.83
C ASN A 55 6.90 -10.38 2.87
N PRO A 56 8.18 -10.16 3.27
CA PRO A 56 9.34 -10.41 2.42
C PRO A 56 9.71 -11.89 2.30
N ARG A 57 9.07 -12.76 3.08
CA ARG A 57 9.35 -14.21 3.13
C ARG A 57 8.46 -15.05 2.22
N ASP A 58 7.48 -14.42 1.56
CA ASP A 58 6.50 -15.13 0.75
C ASP A 58 6.63 -14.71 -0.72
N ASP A 59 7.11 -15.64 -1.54
CA ASP A 59 7.13 -15.50 -2.99
C ASP A 59 5.71 -15.54 -3.58
N ASN A 60 4.72 -16.00 -2.79
CA ASN A 60 3.33 -15.97 -3.23
C ASN A 60 2.81 -14.53 -3.31
N VAL A 61 2.07 -14.28 -4.38
CA VAL A 61 1.32 -13.04 -4.52
C VAL A 61 0.14 -13.10 -3.57
N TRP A 62 0.17 -12.29 -2.52
CA TRP A 62 -0.99 -12.13 -1.65
C TRP A 62 -2.19 -11.62 -2.47
N ILE A 63 -3.28 -12.38 -2.44
CA ILE A 63 -4.57 -12.04 -3.03
C ILE A 63 -5.51 -11.66 -1.88
N PRO A 64 -5.91 -10.39 -1.74
CA PRO A 64 -6.86 -9.98 -0.70
C PRO A 64 -8.26 -10.50 -1.00
N ASP A 65 -9.04 -10.73 0.07
CA ASP A 65 -10.46 -11.07 -0.02
C ASP A 65 -11.34 -9.81 0.02
N ASP A 66 -12.65 -9.99 -0.18
CA ASP A 66 -13.64 -8.91 -0.12
C ASP A 66 -13.63 -8.18 1.22
N THR A 67 -13.38 -8.93 2.32
CA THR A 67 -13.26 -8.39 3.67
C THR A 67 -12.18 -7.29 3.75
N TYR A 68 -11.04 -7.50 3.09
CA TYR A 68 -9.98 -6.50 3.02
C TYR A 68 -10.46 -5.22 2.32
N TYR A 69 -11.12 -5.35 1.17
CA TYR A 69 -11.61 -4.21 0.41
C TYR A 69 -12.68 -3.42 1.17
N CYS A 70 -13.62 -4.10 1.83
CA CYS A 70 -14.63 -3.47 2.68
C CYS A 70 -13.98 -2.63 3.80
N LYS A 71 -12.99 -3.19 4.51
CA LYS A 71 -12.25 -2.46 5.56
C LYS A 71 -11.47 -1.27 5.01
N LEU A 72 -10.86 -1.42 3.83
CA LEU A 72 -10.08 -0.36 3.21
C LEU A 72 -10.96 0.83 2.80
N ILE A 73 -12.14 0.55 2.22
CA ILE A 73 -13.13 1.58 1.86
C ILE A 73 -13.72 2.20 3.13
N GLY A 74 -14.01 1.40 4.16
CA GLY A 74 -14.49 1.88 5.46
C GLY A 74 -13.60 2.99 6.04
N ARG A 75 -12.26 2.83 5.98
CA ARG A 75 -11.32 3.88 6.43
C ARG A 75 -11.51 5.22 5.72
N LEU A 76 -11.88 5.21 4.44
CA LEU A 76 -12.15 6.43 3.67
C LEU A 76 -13.48 7.04 4.08
N VAL A 77 -14.54 6.22 4.18
CA VAL A 77 -15.87 6.64 4.59
C VAL A 77 -15.82 7.28 5.97
N ASP A 78 -15.16 6.63 6.93
CA ASP A 78 -14.97 7.14 8.29
C ASP A 78 -14.19 8.47 8.29
N ASN A 79 -13.24 8.68 7.38
CA ASN A 79 -12.49 9.94 7.29
C ASN A 79 -13.30 11.10 6.68
N ILE A 80 -14.29 10.80 5.85
CA ILE A 80 -15.12 11.82 5.20
C ILE A 80 -16.29 12.21 6.10
N LEU A 81 -16.79 11.26 6.90
CA LEU A 81 -17.97 11.43 7.75
C LEU A 81 -17.64 11.87 9.20
N ASN A 82 -16.39 11.76 9.64
CA ASN A 82 -15.91 12.30 10.92
C ASN A 82 -15.08 13.57 10.71
#